data_AF-A0A7Y4YPB9-F1
#
_entry.id   AF-A0A7Y4YPB9-F1
#
_cell.length_a   1.000
_cell.length_b   1.000
_cell.length_c   1.000
_cell.angle_alpha   90.00
_cell.angle_beta   90.00
_cell.angle_gamma   90.00
#
_symmetry.space_group_name_H-M   'P 1'
#
loop_
_entity.id
_entity.type
_entity.pdbx_description
1 polymer ?
#
loop_
_entity_poly.entity_id
_entity_poly.type
_entity_poly.pdbx_seq_one_letter_code
_entity_poly.pdbx_strand_id
1 'polypeptide(L)'
;MKSSFVDYPLRILELNFSSPLTDVVMELEYLRRLQLSGDTPPAVFFQLKNIFHTLESLGSARIEGNHTTLADYIESKIENSPNPTENIQEIHNIEQAMDYVEEAVQVGGHITEQLIRELHQMVVGGLVREGDKTPGKYR
;
A
#
# COMPACT_ATOMS: atom_id res chain seq x y z
N MET A 1 9.28 20.54 -21.31
CA MET A 1 7.81 20.64 -21.36
C MET A 1 7.36 21.06 -19.97
N LYS A 2 6.67 22.20 -19.79
CA LYS A 2 6.16 22.61 -18.47
C LYS A 2 4.86 21.84 -18.20
N SER A 3 4.77 21.09 -17.11
CA SER A 3 3.48 20.54 -16.65
C SER A 3 2.59 21.70 -16.23
N SER A 4 1.34 21.67 -16.66
CA SER A 4 0.29 22.59 -16.20
C SER A 4 -0.72 21.77 -15.44
N PHE A 5 -1.06 22.19 -14.22
CA PHE A 5 -2.15 21.59 -13.47
C PHE A 5 -3.44 21.66 -14.28
N VAL A 6 -4.05 20.50 -14.54
CA VAL A 6 -5.39 20.40 -15.12
C VAL A 6 -6.31 20.05 -13.97
N ASP A 7 -7.19 20.98 -13.63
CA ASP A 7 -8.19 20.74 -12.60
C ASP A 7 -9.11 19.60 -13.03
N TYR A 8 -9.17 18.53 -12.22
CA TYR A 8 -10.11 17.44 -12.38
C TYR A 8 -11.07 17.48 -11.20
N PRO A 9 -12.28 18.07 -11.38
CA PRO A 9 -13.23 18.17 -10.29
C PRO A 9 -13.68 16.75 -9.90
N LEU A 10 -13.30 16.31 -8.71
CA LEU A 10 -13.77 15.05 -8.13
C LEU A 10 -15.29 15.14 -8.00
N ARG A 11 -15.99 14.14 -8.54
CA ARG A 11 -17.45 14.02 -8.44
C ARG A 11 -17.78 12.73 -7.74
N ILE A 12 -18.76 12.78 -6.85
CA ILE A 12 -19.37 11.57 -6.32
C ILE A 12 -20.07 10.88 -7.49
N LEU A 13 -19.73 9.62 -7.74
CA LEU A 13 -20.40 8.81 -8.75
C LEU A 13 -21.82 8.50 -8.24
N GLU A 14 -22.84 8.96 -8.94
CA GLU A 14 -24.20 8.51 -8.70
C GLU A 14 -24.37 7.11 -9.31
N LEU A 15 -24.44 6.10 -8.45
CA LEU A 15 -24.73 4.73 -8.87
C LEU A 15 -26.24 4.54 -8.98
N ASN A 16 -26.72 4.14 -10.15
CA ASN A 16 -28.12 3.73 -10.32
C ASN A 16 -28.35 2.40 -9.58
N PHE A 17 -29.49 2.26 -8.91
CA PHE A 17 -29.91 1.00 -8.27
C PHE A 17 -29.93 -0.21 -9.22
N SER A 18 -30.12 -0.01 -10.53
CA SER A 18 -30.05 -1.08 -11.52
C SER A 18 -28.63 -1.40 -12.01
N SER A 19 -27.60 -0.76 -11.46
CA SER A 19 -26.20 -0.99 -11.82
C SER A 19 -25.64 -2.23 -11.12
N PRO A 20 -24.93 -3.13 -11.81
CA PRO A 20 -24.20 -4.23 -11.17
C PRO A 20 -23.17 -3.75 -10.12
N LEU A 21 -22.66 -2.52 -10.26
CA LEU A 21 -21.76 -1.94 -9.26
C LEU A 21 -22.47 -1.70 -7.92
N THR A 22 -23.77 -1.43 -7.94
CA THR A 22 -24.56 -1.24 -6.72
C THR A 22 -24.62 -2.54 -5.93
N ASP A 23 -24.79 -3.68 -6.61
CA ASP A 23 -24.77 -5.00 -5.94
C ASP A 23 -23.41 -5.25 -5.26
N VAL A 24 -22.30 -4.97 -5.96
CA VAL A 24 -20.94 -5.09 -5.38
C VAL A 24 -20.74 -4.17 -4.17
N VAL A 25 -21.18 -2.91 -4.25
CA VAL A 25 -21.08 -1.97 -3.13
C VAL A 25 -21.92 -2.45 -1.94
N MET A 26 -23.12 -2.99 -2.18
CA MET A 26 -23.98 -3.55 -1.14
C MET A 26 -23.35 -4.79 -0.50
N GLU A 27 -22.69 -5.65 -1.27
CA GLU A 27 -21.94 -6.80 -0.74
C GLU A 27 -20.76 -6.34 0.12
N LEU A 28 -19.98 -5.34 -0.32
CA LEU A 28 -18.90 -4.77 0.48
C LEU A 28 -19.41 -4.15 1.79
N GLU A 29 -20.52 -3.41 1.74
CA GLU A 29 -21.14 -2.84 2.95
C GLU A 29 -21.64 -3.93 3.88
N TYR A 30 -22.22 -5.00 3.34
CA TYR A 30 -22.64 -6.16 4.12
C TYR A 30 -21.47 -6.84 4.83
N LEU A 31 -20.28 -6.89 4.21
CA LEU A 31 -19.08 -7.42 4.85
C LEU A 31 -18.63 -6.57 6.05
N ARG A 32 -18.92 -5.25 6.09
CA ARG A 32 -18.51 -4.38 7.22
C ARG A 32 -19.14 -4.77 8.56
N ARG A 33 -20.25 -5.50 8.55
CA ARG A 33 -20.86 -6.02 9.79
C ARG A 33 -20.03 -7.14 10.43
N LEU A 34 -19.14 -7.77 9.65
CA LEU A 34 -18.20 -8.77 10.16
C LEU A 34 -17.18 -8.03 11.00
N GLN A 35 -17.45 -7.92 12.29
CA GLN A 35 -16.43 -7.50 13.24
C GLN A 35 -15.38 -8.60 13.28
N LEU A 36 -14.16 -8.26 12.85
CA LEU A 36 -13.00 -9.13 12.99
C LEU A 36 -12.65 -9.22 14.49
N SER A 37 -13.35 -10.12 15.18
CA SER A 37 -13.04 -10.57 16.52
C SER A 37 -12.77 -12.06 16.46
N GLY A 38 -11.66 -12.51 17.03
CA GLY A 38 -11.26 -13.91 17.00
C GLY A 38 -10.70 -14.35 18.34
N ASP A 39 -10.67 -15.66 18.54
CA ASP A 39 -9.97 -16.35 19.62
C ASP A 39 -8.49 -16.62 19.28
N THR A 40 -8.05 -16.23 18.07
CA THR A 40 -6.68 -16.37 17.61
C THR A 40 -5.70 -15.67 18.57
N PRO A 41 -4.71 -16.40 19.12
CA PRO A 41 -3.68 -15.78 19.93
C PRO A 41 -2.98 -14.62 19.19
N PRO A 42 -2.76 -13.46 19.82
CA PRO A 42 -2.22 -12.28 19.14
C PRO A 42 -0.93 -12.54 18.35
N ALA A 43 -0.02 -13.35 18.90
CA ALA A 43 1.24 -13.70 18.23
C ALA A 43 1.00 -14.39 16.88
N VAL A 44 0.03 -15.29 16.78
CA VAL A 44 -0.31 -16.00 15.54
C VAL A 44 -0.94 -15.05 14.53
N PHE A 45 -1.82 -14.17 14.99
CA PHE A 45 -2.44 -13.16 14.14
C PHE A 45 -1.38 -12.25 13.50
N PHE A 46 -0.47 -11.69 14.30
CA PHE A 46 0.58 -10.81 13.78
C PHE A 46 1.57 -11.55 12.87
N GLN A 47 1.86 -12.83 13.11
CA GLN A 47 2.65 -13.64 12.19
C GLN A 47 1.97 -13.78 10.82
N LEU A 48 0.68 -14.11 10.79
CA LEU A 48 -0.08 -14.20 9.55
C LEU A 48 -0.16 -12.84 8.84
N LYS A 49 -0.42 -11.77 9.59
CA LYS A 49 -0.44 -10.39 9.08
C LYS A 49 0.86 -10.05 8.35
N ASN A 50 2.01 -10.35 8.97
CA ASN A 50 3.32 -10.08 8.39
C ASN A 50 3.58 -10.88 7.10
N ILE A 51 3.06 -12.12 7.02
CA ILE A 51 3.11 -12.91 5.79
C ILE A 51 2.30 -12.22 4.68
N PHE A 52 1.08 -11.76 4.98
CA PHE A 52 0.25 -11.05 4.01
C PHE A 52 0.88 -9.74 3.56
N HIS A 53 1.48 -8.95 4.47
CA HIS A 53 2.23 -7.74 4.11
C HIS A 53 3.39 -8.07 3.17
N THR A 54 4.12 -9.15 3.43
CA THR A 54 5.22 -9.59 2.56
C THR A 54 4.73 -9.99 1.16
N LEU A 55 3.58 -10.65 1.07
CA LEU A 55 3.00 -11.03 -0.22
C LEU A 55 2.45 -9.82 -0.97
N GLU A 56 1.83 -8.87 -0.26
CA GLU A 56 1.25 -7.66 -0.83
C GLU A 56 2.33 -6.69 -1.34
N SER A 57 3.46 -6.56 -0.62
CA SER A 57 4.60 -5.74 -1.06
C SER A 57 5.23 -6.30 -2.34
N LEU A 58 5.43 -7.62 -2.41
CA LEU A 58 5.87 -8.32 -3.62
C LEU A 58 4.88 -8.15 -4.77
N GLY A 59 3.58 -8.29 -4.51
CA GLY A 59 2.51 -8.15 -5.49
C GLY A 59 2.44 -6.73 -6.05
N SER A 60 2.54 -5.72 -5.19
CA SER A 60 2.55 -4.31 -5.57
C SER A 60 3.76 -3.97 -6.43
N ALA A 61 4.97 -4.33 -5.99
CA ALA A 61 6.19 -4.10 -6.77
C ALA A 61 6.15 -4.84 -8.13
N ARG A 62 5.55 -6.03 -8.18
CA ARG A 62 5.40 -6.81 -9.42
C ARG A 62 4.59 -6.07 -10.49
N ILE A 63 3.53 -5.35 -10.09
CA ILE A 63 2.70 -4.56 -11.01
C ILE A 63 3.53 -3.44 -11.65
N GLU A 64 4.43 -2.83 -10.88
CA GLU A 64 5.36 -1.79 -11.33
C GLU A 64 6.62 -2.35 -12.04
N GLY A 65 6.66 -3.65 -12.32
CA GLY A 65 7.71 -4.29 -13.12
C GLY A 65 8.89 -4.85 -12.33
N ASN A 66 8.79 -4.94 -11.00
CA ASN A 66 9.75 -5.65 -10.17
C ASN A 66 9.61 -7.18 -10.34
N HIS A 67 10.72 -7.89 -10.58
CA HIS A 67 10.73 -9.32 -10.86
C HIS A 67 11.24 -10.20 -9.72
N THR A 68 11.55 -9.62 -8.56
CA THR A 68 11.95 -10.34 -7.34
C THR A 68 10.96 -11.46 -7.01
N THR A 69 11.47 -12.64 -6.68
CA THR A 69 10.67 -13.78 -6.24
C THR A 69 10.56 -13.80 -4.71
N LEU A 70 9.60 -14.57 -4.18
CA LEU A 70 9.48 -14.78 -2.74
C LEU A 70 10.77 -15.37 -2.15
N ALA A 71 11.43 -16.29 -2.85
CA ALA A 71 12.68 -16.90 -2.40
C ALA A 71 13.79 -15.84 -2.27
N ASP A 72 14.01 -15.04 -3.32
CA ASP A 72 15.02 -13.97 -3.33
C ASP A 72 14.80 -13.00 -2.15
N TYR A 73 13.53 -12.63 -1.90
CA TYR A 73 13.21 -11.69 -0.85
C TYR A 73 13.44 -12.28 0.55
N ILE A 74 13.03 -13.53 0.79
CA ILE A 74 13.26 -14.20 2.07
C ILE A 74 14.76 -14.39 2.32
N GLU A 75 15.54 -14.78 1.31
CA GLU A 75 16.99 -14.85 1.39
C GLU A 75 17.58 -13.49 1.79
N SER A 76 17.14 -12.40 1.14
CA SER A 76 17.62 -11.05 1.48
C SER A 76 17.30 -10.63 2.92
N LYS A 77 16.12 -11.01 3.46
CA LYS A 77 15.73 -10.75 4.85
C LYS A 77 16.56 -11.55 5.84
N ILE A 78 16.96 -12.77 5.50
CA ILE A 78 17.81 -13.62 6.35
C ILE A 78 19.24 -13.08 6.37
N GLU A 79 19.77 -12.70 5.20
CA GLU A 79 21.14 -12.20 5.05
C GLU A 79 21.35 -10.83 5.71
N ASN A 80 20.28 -10.03 5.88
CA ASN A 80 20.34 -8.65 6.40
C ASN A 80 21.44 -7.83 5.70
N SER A 81 21.48 -7.89 4.37
CA SER A 81 22.48 -7.17 3.60
C SER A 81 22.38 -5.66 3.88
N PRO A 82 23.48 -4.98 4.24
CA PRO A 82 23.47 -3.54 4.51
C PRO A 82 23.23 -2.69 3.26
N ASN A 83 23.34 -3.28 2.07
CA ASN A 83 23.11 -2.60 0.80
C ASN A 83 22.19 -3.48 -0.06
N PRO A 84 20.87 -3.43 0.15
CA PRO A 84 19.93 -4.16 -0.69
C PRO A 84 19.98 -3.64 -2.13
N THR A 85 19.62 -4.51 -3.08
CA THR A 85 19.40 -4.05 -4.46
C THR A 85 18.19 -3.12 -4.49
N GLU A 86 18.11 -2.27 -5.51
CA GLU A 86 16.98 -1.35 -5.68
C GLU A 86 15.62 -2.09 -5.68
N ASN A 87 15.54 -3.24 -6.34
CA ASN A 87 14.31 -4.05 -6.36
C ASN A 87 13.92 -4.54 -4.95
N ILE A 88 14.89 -4.88 -4.09
CA ILE A 88 14.61 -5.29 -2.71
C ILE A 88 14.25 -4.08 -1.86
N GLN A 89 14.92 -2.95 -2.06
CA GLN A 89 14.62 -1.69 -1.38
C GLN A 89 13.20 -1.20 -1.68
N GLU A 90 12.74 -1.32 -2.93
CA GLU A 90 11.37 -0.98 -3.32
C GLU A 90 10.33 -1.78 -2.52
N ILE A 91 10.53 -3.10 -2.40
CA ILE A 91 9.63 -3.97 -1.63
C ILE A 91 9.65 -3.58 -0.14
N HIS A 92 10.83 -3.28 0.42
CA HIS A 92 10.96 -2.80 1.79
C HIS A 92 10.25 -1.46 2.00
N ASN A 93 10.36 -0.53 1.07
CA ASN A 93 9.67 0.76 1.16
C ASN A 93 8.15 0.58 1.20
N ILE A 94 7.60 -0.33 0.40
CA ILE A 94 6.16 -0.64 0.39
C ILE A 94 5.74 -1.28 1.72
N GLU A 95 6.51 -2.24 2.26
CA GLU A 95 6.22 -2.81 3.58
C GLU A 95 6.24 -1.74 4.69
N GLN A 96 7.25 -0.87 4.70
CA GLN A 96 7.34 0.22 5.66
C GLN A 96 6.16 1.20 5.53
N ALA A 97 5.72 1.48 4.30
CA ALA A 97 4.55 2.30 4.07
C ALA A 97 3.27 1.65 4.60
N MET A 98 3.10 0.34 4.43
CA MET A 98 1.96 -0.40 5.00
C MET A 98 1.94 -0.35 6.53
N ASP A 99 3.08 -0.60 7.16
CA ASP A 99 3.21 -0.52 8.62
C ASP A 99 2.90 0.91 9.12
N TYR A 100 3.37 1.93 8.40
CA TYR A 100 3.04 3.32 8.72
C TYR A 100 1.55 3.65 8.59
N VAL A 101 0.85 3.11 7.58
CA VAL A 101 -0.61 3.26 7.46
C VAL A 101 -1.32 2.69 8.68
N GLU A 102 -0.91 1.51 9.17
CA GLU A 102 -1.53 0.90 10.34
C GLU A 102 -1.35 1.73 11.62
N GLU A 103 -0.19 2.38 11.77
CA GLU A 103 0.09 3.24 12.92
C GLU A 103 -0.63 4.59 12.83
N ALA A 104 -0.70 5.16 11.62
CA ALA A 104 -1.21 6.51 11.39
C ALA A 104 -2.74 6.58 11.25
N VAL A 105 -3.39 5.52 10.77
CA VAL A 105 -4.82 5.53 10.45
C VAL A 105 -5.65 4.91 11.57
N GLN A 106 -6.57 5.70 12.12
CA GLN A 106 -7.53 5.26 13.13
C GLN A 106 -8.90 5.02 12.52
N VAL A 107 -9.70 4.15 13.14
CA VAL A 107 -11.09 3.92 12.74
C VAL A 107 -11.88 5.22 12.84
N GLY A 108 -12.48 5.64 11.72
CA GLY A 108 -13.19 6.92 11.62
C GLY A 108 -12.28 8.14 11.43
N GLY A 109 -10.96 7.95 11.33
CA GLY A 109 -10.01 8.99 10.98
C GLY A 109 -10.14 9.46 9.53
N HIS A 110 -9.51 10.59 9.22
CA HIS A 110 -9.50 11.17 7.89
C HIS A 110 -8.18 10.86 7.16
N ILE A 111 -8.28 10.53 5.87
CA ILE A 111 -7.12 10.51 4.98
C ILE A 111 -6.77 11.96 4.66
N THR A 112 -5.58 12.39 5.08
CA THR A 112 -5.11 13.76 4.88
C THR A 112 -4.14 13.84 3.70
N GLU A 113 -3.99 15.04 3.13
CA GLU A 113 -2.93 15.30 2.16
C GLU A 113 -1.54 14.98 2.73
N GLN A 114 -1.30 15.30 4.00
CA GLN A 114 -0.03 15.01 4.66
C GLN A 114 0.29 13.50 4.61
N LEU A 115 -0.67 12.65 5.00
CA LEU A 115 -0.54 11.20 4.96
C LEU A 115 -0.16 10.71 3.55
N ILE A 116 -0.84 11.20 2.52
CA ILE A 116 -0.58 10.81 1.13
C ILE A 116 0.85 11.19 0.71
N ARG A 117 1.31 12.38 1.10
CA ARG A 117 2.64 12.88 0.75
C ARG A 117 3.74 12.13 1.48
N GLU A 118 3.51 11.78 2.75
CA GLU A 118 4.42 10.95 3.55
C GLU A 118 4.52 9.54 2.96
N LEU A 119 3.39 8.91 2.60
CA LEU A 119 3.39 7.61 1.92
C LEU A 119 4.17 7.64 0.62
N HIS A 120 3.94 8.65 -0.23
CA HIS A 120 4.71 8.80 -1.46
C HIS A 120 6.20 8.97 -1.17
N GLN A 121 6.57 9.74 -0.15
CA GLN A 121 7.97 9.91 0.23
C GLN A 121 8.62 8.60 0.67
N MET A 122 7.89 7.76 1.42
CA MET A 122 8.37 6.46 1.87
C MET A 122 8.56 5.49 0.70
N VAL A 123 7.53 5.32 -0.14
CA VAL A 123 7.53 4.32 -1.22
C VAL A 123 8.66 4.57 -2.22
N VAL A 124 8.93 5.82 -2.60
CA VAL A 124 9.96 6.16 -3.61
C VAL A 124 11.35 6.42 -3.00
N GLY A 125 11.50 6.29 -1.69
CA GLY A 125 12.71 6.67 -0.94
C GLY A 125 13.94 5.84 -1.35
N GLY A 126 15.02 6.50 -1.75
CA GLY A 126 16.27 5.82 -2.10
C GLY A 126 16.24 5.03 -3.42
N LEU A 127 15.14 5.11 -4.18
CA LEU A 127 15.03 4.51 -5.50
C LEU A 127 15.50 5.48 -6.60
N VAL A 128 15.98 4.92 -7.70
CA VAL A 128 16.49 5.62 -8.89
C VAL A 128 15.53 5.45 -10.08
N ARG A 129 15.11 4.21 -10.37
CA ARG A 129 14.21 3.84 -11.47
C ARG A 129 12.75 4.15 -11.13
N GLU A 130 12.27 3.59 -10.03
CA GLU A 130 10.91 3.85 -9.49
C GLU A 130 10.93 4.97 -8.44
N GLY A 131 12.02 5.75 -8.40
CA GLY A 131 12.17 6.91 -7.54
C GLY A 131 11.47 8.15 -8.06
N ASP A 132 11.36 9.15 -7.18
CA ASP A 132 10.90 10.49 -7.56
C ASP A 132 11.97 11.54 -7.18
N LYS A 133 12.16 12.56 -8.04
CA LYS A 133 13.11 13.66 -7.80
C LYS A 133 12.62 14.64 -6.73
N THR A 134 11.32 14.61 -6.46
CA THR A 134 10.61 15.46 -5.52
C THR A 134 9.64 14.62 -4.67
N PRO A 135 10.16 13.68 -3.85
CA PRO A 135 9.31 12.82 -3.04
C PRO A 135 8.32 13.61 -2.19
N GLY A 136 7.05 13.18 -2.20
CA GLY A 136 5.98 13.84 -1.47
C GLY A 136 5.55 15.17 -2.06
N LYS A 137 5.82 15.48 -3.33
CA LYS A 137 5.25 16.66 -4.03
C LYS A 137 4.36 16.22 -5.18
N TYR A 138 3.35 17.04 -5.47
CA TYR A 138 2.56 16.87 -6.68
C TYR A 138 3.36 17.26 -7.94
N ARG A 139 3.01 16.63 -9.06
CA ARG A 139 3.64 16.80 -10.39
C ARG A 139 3.14 18.04 -11.14
#